data_AF-A0A976CF65-F1
#
_entry.id   AF-A0A976CF65-F1
#
_cell.length_a   1.000
_cell.length_b   1.000
_cell.length_c   1.000
_cell.angle_alpha   90.00
_cell.angle_beta   90.00
_cell.angle_gamma   90.00
#
_symmetry.space_group_name_H-M   'P 1'
#
loop_
_entity.id
_entity.type
_entity.pdbx_description
1 polymer ?
#
loop_
_entity_poly.entity_id
_entity_poly.type
_entity_poly.pdbx_seq_one_letter_code
_entity_poly.pdbx_strand_id
1 'polypeptide(L)'
;GAGNIGNYKNCSFQTEGIGRFEPIKEAKPFIGNLNELEEVKENRIEVVFPIHLQNEILNVMKQNHPYEEVAYYLHTLENKNQEIGSGAIGELEQAMNEKDFLTYLSKKMLAKGIKHTKLLEKNIKKVAICGGTGSFLLGNAIGQSADVFVSADFKYHEYFEADNKILIADIGHYESEQFTSELLKDYLLIEKKVDVSVHLTTENTNPVEYFFSNI
;
A
#
# COMPACT_ATOMS: atom_id res chain seq x y z
N GLY A 1 5.70 -13.53 11.34
CA GLY A 1 4.54 -13.28 10.48
C GLY A 1 3.54 -12.45 11.23
N ALA A 2 2.82 -13.07 12.17
CA ALA A 2 1.95 -12.36 13.11
C ALA A 2 2.73 -11.44 14.06
N GLY A 3 2.08 -10.37 14.51
CA GLY A 3 2.65 -9.43 15.50
C GLY A 3 3.77 -8.54 14.95
N ASN A 4 3.94 -8.45 13.64
CA ASN A 4 4.89 -7.52 13.02
C ASN A 4 4.13 -6.24 12.65
N ILE A 5 4.35 -5.16 13.40
CA ILE A 5 3.61 -3.89 13.28
C ILE A 5 4.62 -2.74 13.30
N GLY A 6 4.73 -2.01 12.19
CA GLY A 6 5.73 -0.96 12.03
C GLY A 6 7.14 -1.47 12.33
N ASN A 7 7.87 -0.79 13.21
CA ASN A 7 9.23 -1.15 13.63
C ASN A 7 9.29 -2.19 14.77
N TYR A 8 8.16 -2.81 15.13
CA TYR A 8 8.07 -3.79 16.21
C TYR A 8 7.76 -5.18 15.66
N LYS A 9 8.38 -6.20 16.28
CA LYS A 9 8.21 -7.62 15.93
C LYS A 9 7.72 -8.41 17.13
N ASN A 10 7.02 -9.51 16.88
CA ASN A 10 6.49 -10.42 17.89
C ASN A 10 5.53 -9.76 18.90
N CYS A 11 4.79 -8.74 18.46
CA CYS A 11 3.76 -8.10 19.28
C CYS A 11 2.61 -9.07 19.52
N SER A 12 2.33 -9.33 20.80
CA SER A 12 1.17 -10.10 21.24
C SER A 12 0.65 -9.52 22.55
N PHE A 13 -0.61 -9.85 22.85
CA PHE A 13 -1.21 -9.62 24.16
C PHE A 13 -1.60 -10.98 24.75
N GLN A 14 -1.43 -11.14 26.05
CA GLN A 14 -1.73 -12.39 26.75
C GLN A 14 -2.63 -12.11 27.95
N THR A 15 -3.69 -12.89 28.09
CA THR A 15 -4.55 -12.91 29.27
C THR A 15 -4.61 -14.32 29.85
N GLU A 16 -4.34 -14.45 31.14
CA GLU A 16 -4.52 -15.71 31.85
C GLU A 16 -6.01 -15.96 32.16
N GLY A 17 -6.45 -17.21 32.03
CA GLY A 17 -7.82 -17.62 32.31
C GLY A 17 -7.92 -19.10 32.68
N ILE A 18 -9.15 -19.57 32.88
CA ILE A 18 -9.45 -20.98 33.11
C ILE A 18 -10.18 -21.52 31.88
N GLY A 19 -9.54 -22.47 31.20
CA GLY A 19 -10.14 -23.29 30.16
C GLY A 19 -10.90 -24.46 30.77
N ARG A 20 -12.04 -24.81 30.15
CA ARG A 20 -12.87 -25.95 30.56
C ARG A 20 -13.26 -26.77 29.35
N PHE A 21 -13.03 -28.07 29.41
CA PHE A 21 -13.38 -28.99 28.34
C PHE A 21 -13.61 -30.40 28.89
N GLU A 22 -14.37 -31.21 28.15
CA GLU A 22 -14.59 -32.63 28.45
C GLU A 22 -14.19 -33.42 27.20
N PRO A 23 -13.09 -34.18 27.22
CA PRO A 23 -12.68 -35.02 26.10
C PRO A 23 -13.72 -36.14 25.89
N ILE A 24 -14.27 -36.27 24.68
CA ILE A 24 -15.30 -37.28 24.37
C ILE A 24 -14.85 -38.19 23.24
N LYS A 25 -15.50 -39.36 23.12
CA LYS A 25 -15.30 -40.34 22.03
C LYS A 25 -13.83 -40.81 21.92
N GLU A 26 -13.20 -40.61 20.76
CA GLU A 26 -11.84 -41.04 20.42
C GLU A 26 -10.80 -39.91 20.61
N ALA A 27 -11.15 -38.83 21.31
CA ALA A 27 -10.24 -37.72 21.57
C ALA A 27 -8.95 -38.22 22.27
N LYS A 28 -7.81 -37.68 21.85
CA LYS A 28 -6.51 -37.93 22.48
C LYS A 28 -6.03 -36.65 23.16
N PRO A 29 -6.66 -36.27 24.29
CA PRO A 29 -6.35 -35.01 24.92
C PRO A 29 -4.89 -34.97 25.38
N PHE A 30 -4.25 -33.83 25.22
CA PHE A 30 -2.90 -33.61 25.77
C PHE A 30 -2.90 -33.62 27.30
N ILE A 31 -4.01 -33.20 27.92
CA ILE A 31 -4.25 -33.16 29.37
C ILE A 31 -5.66 -33.70 29.64
N GLY A 32 -5.79 -34.57 30.64
CA GLY A 32 -7.07 -35.06 31.14
C GLY A 32 -7.50 -36.42 30.61
N ASN A 33 -8.65 -36.91 31.08
CA ASN A 33 -9.20 -38.22 30.72
C ASN A 33 -10.52 -38.11 29.93
N LEU A 34 -10.88 -39.19 29.22
CA LEU A 34 -12.15 -39.27 28.50
C LEU A 34 -13.36 -39.23 29.45
N ASN A 35 -14.35 -38.41 29.10
CA ASN A 35 -15.60 -38.15 29.80
C ASN A 35 -15.42 -37.59 31.22
N GLU A 36 -14.31 -36.91 31.47
CA GLU A 36 -14.06 -36.15 32.70
C GLU A 36 -13.93 -34.66 32.35
N LEU A 37 -14.59 -33.81 33.14
CA LEU A 37 -14.48 -32.36 32.98
C LEU A 37 -13.13 -31.90 33.52
N GLU A 38 -12.34 -31.30 32.64
CA GLU A 38 -11.04 -30.72 32.99
C GLU A 38 -11.16 -29.21 33.19
N GLU A 39 -10.45 -28.69 34.18
CA GLU A 39 -10.24 -27.25 34.37
C GLU A 39 -8.74 -26.97 34.40
N VAL A 40 -8.25 -26.20 33.44
CA VAL A 40 -6.82 -25.90 33.28
C VAL A 40 -6.58 -24.41 33.20
N LYS A 41 -5.43 -23.96 33.72
CA LYS A 41 -4.98 -22.58 33.50
C LYS A 41 -4.51 -22.46 32.05
N GLU A 42 -5.09 -21.50 31.34
CA GLU A 42 -4.77 -21.24 29.94
C GLU A 42 -4.35 -19.78 29.73
N ASN A 43 -3.62 -19.58 28.64
CA ASN A 43 -3.26 -18.25 28.14
C ASN A 43 -4.05 -17.98 26.87
N ARG A 44 -4.93 -16.97 26.89
CA ARG A 44 -5.49 -16.40 25.67
C ARG A 44 -4.46 -15.47 25.06
N ILE A 45 -3.90 -15.87 23.92
CA ILE A 45 -2.93 -15.07 23.17
C ILE A 45 -3.65 -14.38 22.02
N GLU A 46 -3.45 -13.07 21.90
CA GLU A 46 -4.02 -12.23 20.86
C GLU A 46 -2.88 -11.63 20.03
N VAL A 47 -2.97 -11.78 18.70
CA VAL A 47 -2.00 -11.27 17.74
C VAL A 47 -2.71 -10.67 16.53
N VAL A 48 -2.13 -9.64 15.94
CA VAL A 48 -2.61 -9.01 14.71
C VAL A 48 -1.72 -9.44 13.55
N PHE A 49 -2.31 -9.66 12.37
CA PHE A 49 -1.57 -10.01 11.16
C PHE A 49 -2.29 -9.57 9.88
N PRO A 50 -1.56 -9.35 8.77
CA PRO A 50 -2.16 -9.12 7.46
C PRO A 50 -2.92 -10.34 6.92
N ILE A 51 -4.09 -10.12 6.31
CA ILE A 51 -4.98 -11.18 5.81
C ILE A 51 -4.29 -12.19 4.88
N HIS A 52 -3.34 -11.75 4.05
CA HIS A 52 -2.63 -12.62 3.11
C HIS A 52 -1.71 -13.64 3.81
N LEU A 53 -1.37 -13.44 5.09
CA LEU A 53 -0.60 -14.38 5.90
C LEU A 53 -1.47 -15.36 6.70
N GLN A 54 -2.81 -15.25 6.63
CA GLN A 54 -3.72 -16.02 7.48
C GLN A 54 -3.45 -17.53 7.40
N ASN A 55 -3.37 -18.09 6.20
CA ASN A 55 -3.19 -19.53 6.02
C ASN A 55 -1.85 -20.01 6.58
N GLU A 56 -0.77 -19.25 6.34
CA GLU A 56 0.55 -19.56 6.87
C GLU A 56 0.54 -19.56 8.41
N ILE A 57 -0.03 -18.51 9.01
CA ILE A 57 -0.09 -18.34 10.47
C ILE A 57 -0.92 -19.45 11.13
N LEU A 58 -2.09 -19.76 10.58
CA LEU A 58 -2.94 -20.81 11.11
C LEU A 58 -2.28 -22.19 11.03
N ASN A 59 -1.58 -22.47 9.93
CA ASN A 59 -0.86 -23.73 9.77
C ASN A 59 0.26 -23.86 10.81
N VAL A 60 1.08 -22.81 10.98
CA VAL A 60 2.17 -22.80 11.96
C VAL A 60 1.64 -22.92 13.39
N MET A 61 0.56 -22.19 13.72
CA MET A 61 -0.08 -22.28 15.03
C MET A 61 -0.54 -23.71 15.30
N LYS A 62 -1.28 -24.35 14.39
CA LYS A 62 -1.76 -25.73 14.55
C LYS A 62 -0.62 -26.74 14.71
N GLN A 63 0.46 -26.59 13.96
CA GLN A 63 1.63 -27.47 14.03
C GLN A 63 2.39 -27.38 15.35
N ASN A 64 2.39 -26.21 16.00
CA ASN A 64 3.16 -25.96 17.22
C ASN A 64 2.31 -25.98 18.49
N HIS A 65 0.99 -26.06 18.36
CA HIS A 65 0.08 -26.13 19.50
C HIS A 65 0.13 -27.53 20.14
N PRO A 66 0.15 -27.66 21.48
CA PRO A 66 0.21 -28.97 22.13
C PRO A 66 -1.06 -29.81 21.93
N TYR A 67 -2.21 -29.16 21.69
CA TYR A 67 -3.50 -29.83 21.54
C TYR A 67 -3.73 -30.26 20.09
N GLU A 68 -4.32 -31.45 19.92
CA GLU A 68 -4.77 -31.98 18.62
C GLU A 68 -5.76 -31.03 17.94
N GLU A 69 -6.76 -30.56 18.70
CA GLU A 69 -7.75 -29.59 18.23
C GLU A 69 -7.48 -28.23 18.89
N VAL A 70 -7.08 -27.26 18.07
CA VAL A 70 -6.72 -25.91 18.54
C VAL A 70 -7.96 -25.02 18.52
N ALA A 71 -8.33 -24.49 19.68
CA ALA A 71 -9.37 -23.46 19.78
C ALA A 71 -8.79 -22.08 19.43
N TYR A 72 -9.35 -21.42 18.42
CA TYR A 72 -8.99 -20.05 18.03
C TYR A 72 -10.20 -19.36 17.39
N TYR A 73 -10.16 -18.03 17.31
CA TYR A 73 -11.11 -17.24 16.54
C TYR A 73 -10.37 -16.20 15.71
N LEU A 74 -11.01 -15.79 14.61
CA LEU A 74 -10.51 -14.73 13.73
C LEU A 74 -11.46 -13.54 13.83
N HIS A 75 -10.90 -12.36 14.00
CA HIS A 75 -11.65 -11.12 14.04
C HIS A 75 -11.07 -10.13 13.03
N THR A 76 -11.89 -9.64 12.12
CA THR A 76 -11.50 -8.60 11.16
C THR A 76 -11.44 -7.26 11.88
N LEU A 77 -10.32 -6.56 11.78
CA LEU A 77 -10.14 -5.22 12.33
C LEU A 77 -10.32 -4.19 11.22
N GLU A 78 -10.87 -3.01 11.57
CA GLU A 78 -10.95 -1.86 10.65
C GLU A 78 -9.63 -1.08 10.54
N ASN A 79 -8.59 -1.55 11.24
CA ASN A 79 -7.27 -0.94 11.26
C ASN A 79 -6.72 -0.82 9.83
N LYS A 80 -6.28 0.39 9.47
CA LYS A 80 -5.60 0.63 8.19
C LYS A 80 -4.10 0.42 8.36
N ASN A 81 -3.47 -0.22 7.39
CA ASN A 81 -2.02 -0.24 7.32
C ASN A 81 -1.54 1.17 6.93
N GLN A 82 -0.79 1.81 7.83
CA GLN A 82 -0.31 3.18 7.65
C GLN A 82 0.75 3.29 6.54
N GLU A 83 1.39 2.18 6.20
CA GLU A 83 2.43 2.10 5.17
C GLU A 83 1.86 1.80 3.77
N ILE A 84 0.54 1.63 3.64
CA ILE A 84 -0.10 1.27 2.38
C ILE A 84 -1.19 2.29 2.05
N GLY A 85 -1.14 2.82 0.83
CA GLY A 85 -2.15 3.72 0.31
C GLY A 85 -2.04 3.87 -1.20
N SER A 86 -2.89 4.72 -1.73
CA SER A 86 -2.79 5.17 -3.12
C SER A 86 -2.00 6.49 -3.16
N GLY A 87 -1.02 6.56 -4.05
CA GLY A 87 -0.14 7.71 -4.20
C GLY A 87 0.91 7.87 -3.11
N ALA A 88 1.73 8.90 -3.24
CA ALA A 88 2.78 9.28 -2.31
C ALA A 88 2.84 10.81 -2.17
N ILE A 89 3.42 11.29 -1.07
CA ILE A 89 3.67 12.71 -0.86
C ILE A 89 5.08 12.88 -0.28
N GLY A 90 5.79 13.91 -0.74
CA GLY A 90 7.15 14.20 -0.28
C GLY A 90 7.51 15.66 -0.48
N GLU A 91 8.72 16.03 -0.07
CA GLU A 91 9.28 17.35 -0.29
C GLU A 91 10.50 17.29 -1.20
N LEU A 92 10.60 18.24 -2.12
CA LEU A 92 11.81 18.50 -2.88
C LEU A 92 12.90 19.04 -1.94
N GLU A 93 14.15 18.65 -2.18
CA GLU A 93 15.30 19.16 -1.42
C GLU A 93 15.41 20.69 -1.52
N GLN A 94 15.16 21.22 -2.71
CA GLN A 94 15.12 22.65 -2.98
C GLN A 94 13.80 23.01 -3.66
N ALA A 95 13.13 24.02 -3.11
CA ALA A 95 11.92 24.55 -3.70
C ALA A 95 12.24 25.24 -5.04
N MET A 96 11.33 25.11 -5.99
CA MET A 96 11.47 25.72 -7.33
C MET A 96 10.15 26.40 -7.72
N ASN A 97 10.20 27.39 -8.62
CA ASN A 97 8.95 27.99 -9.10
C ASN A 97 8.17 26.98 -9.97
N GLU A 98 6.87 27.23 -10.17
CA GLU A 98 5.99 26.29 -10.88
C GLU A 98 6.44 25.96 -12.29
N LYS A 99 7.00 26.92 -13.05
CA LYS A 99 7.44 26.68 -14.43
C LYS A 99 8.68 25.80 -14.50
N ASP A 100 9.63 26.04 -13.59
CA ASP A 100 10.82 25.21 -13.45
C ASP A 100 10.43 23.80 -12.98
N PHE A 101 9.46 23.69 -12.06
CA PHE A 101 8.90 22.40 -11.65
C PHE A 101 8.26 21.65 -12.81
N LEU A 102 7.38 22.28 -13.59
CA LEU A 102 6.73 21.63 -14.74
C LEU A 102 7.77 21.21 -15.79
N THR A 103 8.82 22.01 -16.01
CA THR A 103 9.93 21.65 -16.90
C THR A 103 10.73 20.46 -16.38
N TYR A 104 11.03 20.46 -15.08
CA TYR A 104 11.70 19.35 -14.39
C TYR A 104 10.86 18.08 -14.48
N LEU A 105 9.56 18.18 -14.19
CA LEU A 105 8.61 17.07 -14.20
C LEU A 105 8.47 16.47 -15.60
N SER A 106 8.28 17.30 -16.63
CA SER A 106 8.20 16.84 -18.03
C SER A 106 9.45 16.08 -18.44
N LYS A 107 10.65 16.57 -18.08
CA LYS A 107 11.91 15.87 -18.39
C LYS A 107 12.06 14.56 -17.63
N LYS A 108 11.72 14.53 -16.34
CA LYS A 108 11.87 13.33 -15.49
C LYS A 108 10.86 12.24 -15.85
N MET A 109 9.64 12.63 -16.17
CA MET A 109 8.56 11.72 -16.54
C MET A 109 8.50 11.47 -18.05
N LEU A 110 9.46 11.99 -18.83
CA LEU A 110 9.48 11.90 -20.29
C LEU A 110 8.15 12.33 -20.94
N ALA A 111 7.44 13.26 -20.29
CA ALA A 111 6.12 13.67 -20.71
C ALA A 111 6.21 14.68 -21.85
N LYS A 112 5.55 14.36 -22.97
CA LYS A 112 5.51 15.20 -24.18
C LYS A 112 4.82 16.55 -23.92
N GLY A 113 3.91 16.61 -22.97
CA GLY A 113 3.24 17.82 -22.50
C GLY A 113 2.62 17.59 -21.12
N ILE A 114 2.27 18.69 -20.45
CA ILE A 114 1.59 18.64 -19.14
C ILE A 114 0.36 19.53 -19.23
N LYS A 115 -0.81 18.96 -18.99
CA LYS A 115 -2.04 19.73 -18.75
C LYS A 115 -2.00 20.19 -17.30
N HIS A 116 -2.25 21.47 -17.04
CA HIS A 116 -2.19 21.99 -15.67
C HIS A 116 -3.25 23.04 -15.41
N THR A 117 -3.62 23.23 -14.14
CA THR A 117 -4.44 24.37 -13.71
C THR A 117 -3.66 25.68 -13.84
N LYS A 118 -4.35 26.81 -13.67
CA LYS A 118 -3.67 28.11 -13.61
C LYS A 118 -2.52 28.07 -12.58
N LEU A 119 -1.37 28.64 -12.97
CA LEU A 119 -0.24 28.86 -12.07
C LEU A 119 -0.65 29.78 -10.91
N LEU A 120 -0.22 29.43 -9.71
CA LEU A 120 -0.55 30.12 -8.46
C LEU A 120 0.51 31.14 -8.04
N GLU A 121 1.61 31.25 -8.78
CA GLU A 121 2.77 32.12 -8.51
C GLU A 121 3.43 31.81 -7.16
N LYS A 122 3.47 30.51 -6.82
CA LYS A 122 4.09 29.98 -5.60
C LYS A 122 5.30 29.12 -5.93
N ASN A 123 6.13 28.86 -4.94
CA ASN A 123 7.17 27.84 -5.07
C ASN A 123 6.57 26.46 -4.76
N ILE A 124 7.00 25.47 -5.52
CA ILE A 124 6.73 24.05 -5.30
C ILE A 124 7.83 23.49 -4.42
N LYS A 125 7.46 22.96 -3.26
CA LYS A 125 8.31 22.16 -2.39
C LYS A 125 7.64 20.82 -2.07
N LYS A 126 6.39 20.83 -1.62
CA LYS A 126 5.64 19.64 -1.25
C LYS A 126 4.85 19.10 -2.45
N VAL A 127 5.17 17.90 -2.87
CA VAL A 127 4.63 17.26 -4.07
C VAL A 127 3.83 16.03 -3.66
N ALA A 128 2.55 16.00 -4.00
CA ALA A 128 1.73 14.79 -3.98
C ALA A 128 1.72 14.16 -5.38
N ILE A 129 1.80 12.83 -5.47
CA ILE A 129 1.80 12.10 -6.73
C ILE A 129 0.91 10.86 -6.65
N CYS A 130 0.18 10.57 -7.73
CA CYS A 130 -0.50 9.28 -7.92
C CYS A 130 -0.42 8.90 -9.40
N GLY A 131 0.17 7.73 -9.70
CA GLY A 131 0.17 7.17 -11.05
C GLY A 131 -1.26 6.88 -11.54
N GLY A 132 -1.44 6.92 -12.85
CA GLY A 132 -2.72 6.67 -13.51
C GLY A 132 -3.80 7.69 -13.15
N THR A 133 -5.04 7.23 -13.00
CA THR A 133 -6.21 8.07 -12.71
C THR A 133 -6.32 8.37 -11.20
N GLY A 134 -5.61 9.40 -10.73
CA GLY A 134 -5.52 9.74 -9.31
C GLY A 134 -6.43 10.87 -8.83
N SER A 135 -7.37 11.37 -9.64
CA SER A 135 -8.20 12.55 -9.29
C SER A 135 -8.92 12.41 -7.93
N PHE A 136 -9.29 11.19 -7.54
CA PHE A 136 -9.91 10.87 -6.24
C PHE A 136 -9.06 11.25 -5.02
N LEU A 137 -7.75 11.44 -5.18
CA LEU A 137 -6.83 11.85 -4.11
C LEU A 137 -6.59 13.37 -4.05
N LEU A 138 -7.18 14.16 -4.96
CA LEU A 138 -6.99 15.61 -4.97
C LEU A 138 -7.36 16.24 -3.63
N GLY A 139 -8.49 15.83 -3.04
CA GLY A 139 -8.90 16.28 -1.70
C GLY A 139 -7.90 15.92 -0.61
N ASN A 140 -7.28 14.72 -0.67
CA ASN A 140 -6.22 14.32 0.25
C ASN A 140 -4.94 15.14 0.06
N ALA A 141 -4.56 15.45 -1.19
CA ALA A 141 -3.39 16.28 -1.48
C ALA A 141 -3.58 17.71 -0.96
N ILE A 142 -4.76 18.30 -1.16
CA ILE A 142 -5.14 19.61 -0.60
C ILE A 142 -5.12 19.56 0.94
N GLY A 143 -5.75 18.54 1.54
CA GLY A 143 -5.78 18.37 2.99
C GLY A 143 -4.38 18.22 3.62
N GLN A 144 -3.43 17.69 2.86
CA GLN A 144 -2.02 17.60 3.27
C GLN A 144 -1.19 18.82 2.87
N SER A 145 -1.80 19.87 2.33
CA SER A 145 -1.13 21.11 1.92
C SER A 145 0.01 20.87 0.92
N ALA A 146 -0.17 19.95 -0.03
CA ALA A 146 0.74 19.83 -1.17
C ALA A 146 0.67 21.09 -2.04
N ASP A 147 1.81 21.53 -2.58
CA ASP A 147 1.89 22.67 -3.50
C ASP A 147 1.42 22.28 -4.91
N VAL A 148 1.67 21.03 -5.28
CA VAL A 148 1.26 20.43 -6.56
C VAL A 148 0.79 19.00 -6.35
N PHE A 149 -0.22 18.60 -7.12
CA PHE A 149 -0.66 17.23 -7.26
C PHE A 149 -0.40 16.74 -8.69
N VAL A 150 0.48 15.74 -8.81
CA VAL A 150 0.88 15.12 -10.07
C VAL A 150 0.08 13.83 -10.27
N SER A 151 -0.68 13.73 -11.35
CA SER A 151 -1.40 12.51 -11.71
C SER A 151 -1.75 12.52 -13.20
N ALA A 152 -2.79 11.79 -13.60
CA ALA A 152 -3.30 11.77 -14.97
C ALA A 152 -4.82 11.61 -15.02
N ASP A 153 -5.36 11.70 -16.24
CA ASP A 153 -6.77 11.45 -16.58
C ASP A 153 -7.79 12.33 -15.85
N PHE A 154 -7.41 13.57 -15.54
CA PHE A 154 -8.37 14.52 -15.00
C PHE A 154 -9.44 14.84 -16.04
N LYS A 155 -10.70 14.76 -15.62
CA LYS A 155 -11.86 15.25 -16.35
C LYS A 155 -11.95 16.76 -16.19
N TYR A 156 -12.57 17.41 -17.17
CA TYR A 156 -12.67 18.88 -17.22
C TYR A 156 -13.14 19.53 -15.90
N HIS A 157 -14.19 18.98 -15.28
CA HIS A 157 -14.73 19.56 -14.04
C HIS A 157 -13.82 19.36 -12.82
N GLU A 158 -13.00 18.30 -12.80
CA GLU A 158 -12.08 18.02 -11.69
C GLU A 158 -10.95 19.06 -11.62
N TYR A 159 -10.58 19.70 -12.74
CA TYR A 159 -9.63 20.81 -12.73
C TYR A 159 -10.13 22.01 -11.90
N PHE A 160 -11.44 22.22 -11.79
CA PHE A 160 -11.99 23.31 -10.98
C PHE A 160 -11.92 23.02 -9.48
N GLU A 161 -11.83 21.75 -9.08
CA GLU A 161 -11.77 21.35 -7.67
C GLU A 161 -10.44 21.76 -7.00
N ALA A 162 -9.39 22.03 -7.80
CA ALA A 162 -8.16 22.63 -7.29
C ALA A 162 -8.41 23.99 -6.62
N ASP A 163 -9.37 24.78 -7.13
CA ASP A 163 -9.87 26.02 -6.52
C ASP A 163 -8.76 26.99 -6.05
N ASN A 164 -7.70 27.13 -6.86
CA ASN A 164 -6.48 27.90 -6.55
C ASN A 164 -5.75 27.50 -5.25
N LYS A 165 -6.06 26.34 -4.66
CA LYS A 165 -5.43 25.81 -3.44
C LYS A 165 -4.16 25.03 -3.75
N ILE A 166 -4.12 24.36 -4.90
CA ILE A 166 -3.04 23.47 -5.34
C ILE A 166 -2.87 23.56 -6.86
N LEU A 167 -1.65 23.37 -7.36
CA LEU A 167 -1.42 23.17 -8.79
C LEU A 167 -1.76 21.72 -9.16
N ILE A 168 -2.64 21.48 -10.14
CA ILE A 168 -2.76 20.15 -10.76
C ILE A 168 -1.77 20.07 -11.92
N ALA A 169 -1.02 18.96 -11.99
CA ALA A 169 -0.19 18.59 -13.13
C ALA A 169 -0.62 17.21 -13.65
N ASP A 170 -1.39 17.21 -14.74
CA ASP A 170 -1.81 16.01 -15.48
C ASP A 170 -0.77 15.71 -16.55
N ILE A 171 0.05 14.69 -16.29
CA ILE A 171 1.23 14.34 -17.10
C ILE A 171 0.95 13.24 -18.13
N GLY A 172 -0.25 12.68 -18.14
CA GLY A 172 -0.62 11.51 -18.94
C GLY A 172 -0.46 10.17 -18.19
N HIS A 173 -1.40 9.25 -18.45
CA HIS A 173 -1.52 7.98 -17.70
C HIS A 173 -0.28 7.12 -17.92
N TYR A 174 0.06 6.89 -19.19
CA TYR A 174 1.23 6.09 -19.57
C TYR A 174 2.51 6.69 -18.99
N GLU A 175 2.69 8.01 -19.15
CA GLU A 175 3.86 8.73 -18.67
C GLU A 175 4.07 8.57 -17.16
N SER A 176 2.98 8.55 -16.40
CA SER A 176 3.01 8.38 -14.94
C SER A 176 3.36 6.96 -14.47
N GLU A 177 3.16 5.94 -15.31
CA GLU A 177 3.31 4.53 -14.95
C GLU A 177 4.41 3.78 -15.71
N GLN A 178 5.02 4.38 -16.74
CA GLN A 178 6.01 3.73 -17.62
C GLN A 178 7.20 3.08 -16.89
N PHE A 179 7.54 3.56 -15.70
CA PHE A 179 8.64 3.03 -14.87
C PHE A 179 8.28 1.77 -14.07
N THR A 180 7.00 1.41 -14.01
CA THR A 180 6.51 0.29 -13.17
C THR A 180 7.15 -1.03 -13.57
N SER A 181 7.30 -1.28 -14.87
CA SER A 181 7.91 -2.51 -15.39
C SER A 181 9.38 -2.66 -14.96
N GLU A 182 10.13 -1.56 -14.94
CA GLU A 182 11.51 -1.54 -14.47
C GLU A 182 11.59 -1.79 -12.97
N LEU A 183 10.71 -1.15 -12.18
CA LEU A 183 10.60 -1.37 -10.75
C LEU A 183 10.29 -2.84 -10.40
N LEU A 184 9.35 -3.47 -11.12
CA LEU A 184 9.00 -4.87 -10.92
C LEU A 184 10.18 -5.81 -11.27
N LYS A 185 10.89 -5.53 -12.35
CA LYS A 185 12.11 -6.27 -12.71
C LYS A 185 13.15 -6.18 -11.59
N ASP A 186 13.43 -4.97 -11.11
CA ASP A 186 14.43 -4.76 -10.06
C ASP A 186 14.01 -5.42 -8.74
N TYR A 187 12.72 -5.35 -8.38
CA TYR A 187 12.17 -6.07 -7.23
C TYR A 187 12.38 -7.58 -7.34
N LEU A 188 12.10 -8.18 -8.49
CA LEU A 188 12.25 -9.63 -8.70
C LEU A 188 13.73 -10.07 -8.68
N LEU A 189 14.60 -9.33 -9.37
CA LEU A 189 16.00 -9.72 -9.56
C LEU A 189 16.90 -9.33 -8.38
N ILE A 190 16.68 -8.16 -7.78
CA ILE A 190 17.56 -7.62 -6.74
C ILE A 190 17.04 -7.99 -5.35
N GLU A 191 15.77 -7.70 -5.06
CA GLU A 191 15.21 -7.94 -3.72
C GLU A 191 14.83 -9.40 -3.50
N LYS A 192 14.11 -10.00 -4.44
CA LYS A 192 13.68 -11.41 -4.35
C LYS A 192 14.72 -12.40 -4.86
N LYS A 193 15.71 -11.93 -5.63
CA LYS A 193 16.81 -12.76 -6.19
C LYS A 193 16.28 -14.03 -6.86
N VAL A 194 15.19 -13.90 -7.62
CA VAL A 194 14.59 -15.03 -8.31
C VAL A 194 15.51 -15.44 -9.46
N ASP A 195 15.80 -16.74 -9.56
CA ASP A 195 16.66 -17.31 -10.61
C ASP A 195 15.87 -17.55 -11.91
N VAL A 196 15.44 -16.44 -12.54
CA VAL A 196 14.71 -16.45 -13.81
C VAL A 196 15.15 -15.29 -14.69
N SER A 197 15.12 -15.51 -16.01
CA SER A 197 15.30 -14.44 -16.99
C SER A 197 14.06 -13.55 -17.04
N VAL A 198 14.22 -12.25 -16.77
CA VAL A 198 13.15 -11.25 -16.89
C VAL A 198 13.38 -10.41 -18.15
N HIS A 199 12.37 -10.34 -19.01
CA HIS A 199 12.39 -9.54 -20.23
C HIS A 199 11.31 -8.45 -20.14
N LEU A 200 11.70 -7.20 -20.41
CA LEU A 200 10.76 -6.10 -20.55
C LEU A 200 10.31 -6.00 -22.01
N THR A 201 9.02 -5.75 -22.22
CA THR A 201 8.51 -5.47 -23.56
C THR A 201 9.16 -4.20 -24.11
N THR A 202 9.52 -4.22 -25.39
CA THR A 202 9.98 -3.04 -26.13
C THR A 202 8.83 -2.37 -26.89
N GLU A 203 7.67 -3.02 -26.95
CA GLU A 203 6.48 -2.48 -27.61
C GLU A 203 5.89 -1.35 -26.76
N ASN A 204 5.75 -0.17 -27.37
CA ASN A 204 5.05 0.94 -26.75
C ASN A 204 3.54 0.76 -26.94
N THR A 205 2.83 0.58 -25.83
CA THR A 205 1.38 0.37 -25.81
C THR A 205 0.58 1.63 -25.46
N ASN A 206 1.21 2.81 -25.44
CA ASN A 206 0.52 4.08 -25.21
C ASN A 206 -0.42 4.39 -26.40
N PRO A 207 -1.75 4.45 -26.19
CA PRO A 207 -2.69 4.77 -27.27
C PRO A 207 -2.80 6.29 -27.52
N VAL A 208 -2.18 7.13 -26.69
CA VAL A 208 -2.31 8.59 -26.74
C VAL A 208 -1.16 9.19 -27.54
N GLU A 209 -1.51 9.90 -28.62
CA GLU A 209 -0.56 10.66 -29.43
C GLU A 209 -0.78 12.16 -29.30
N TYR A 210 0.32 12.90 -29.37
CA TYR A 210 0.32 14.35 -29.22
C TYR A 210 0.67 15.00 -30.56
N PHE A 211 -0.18 15.92 -31.00
CA PHE A 211 0.08 16.78 -32.15
C PHE A 211 0.31 18.22 -31.65
N PHE A 212 1.52 18.73 -31.86
CA PHE A 212 1.88 20.09 -31.50
C PHE A 212 1.87 20.95 -32.78
N SER A 213 0.96 21.90 -32.85
CA SER A 213 0.94 22.87 -33.95
C SER A 213 1.97 23.97 -33.67
N ASN A 214 2.78 24.33 -34.67
CA ASN A 214 3.75 25.43 -34.60
C ASN A 214 3.11 26.83 -34.72
N ILE A 215 1.88 27.01 -34.23
CA ILE A 215 1.09 28.25 -34.40
C ILE A 215 1.38 29.20 -33.25
#